data_AF-A0A2T4CAS7-F1
#
_entry.id   AF-A0A2T4CAS7-F1
#
_cell.length_a   1.000
_cell.length_b   1.000
_cell.length_c   1.000
_cell.angle_alpha   90.00
_cell.angle_beta   90.00
_cell.angle_gamma   90.00
#
_symmetry.space_group_name_H-M   'P 1'
#
loop_
_entity.id
_entity.type
_entity.pdbx_description
1 polymer ?
#
loop_
_entity_poly.entity_id
_entity_poly.type
_entity_poly.pdbx_seq_one_letter_code
_entity_poly.pdbx_strand_id
1 'polypeptide(L)' 'MASPELAITKATLSATLFRADPTSLNRAAVDDFFSLLDKAIVQCSRQNVQV' A
#
# COMPACT_ATOMS: atom_id res chain seq x y z
N MET A 1 17.90 3.86 5.73
CA MET A 1 17.10 5.10 5.57
C MET A 1 16.00 4.80 4.58
N ALA A 2 14.73 5.00 4.94
CA ALA A 2 13.64 4.93 3.95
C ALA A 2 13.90 6.00 2.87
N SER A 3 13.80 5.64 1.60
CA SER A 3 13.90 6.63 0.52
C SER A 3 12.80 7.70 0.71
N PRO A 4 13.02 8.95 0.27
CA PRO A 4 12.00 10.00 0.34
C PRO A 4 10.66 9.56 -0.26
N GLU A 5 10.70 8.84 -1.37
CA GLU A 5 9.51 8.27 -2.02
C GLU A 5 8.74 7.31 -1.11
N LEU A 6 9.44 6.42 -0.39
CA LEU A 6 8.80 5.48 0.53
C LEU A 6 8.12 6.21 1.70
N ALA A 7 8.72 7.31 2.17
CA ALA A 7 8.12 8.15 3.20
C ALA A 7 6.84 8.85 2.71
N ILE A 8 6.84 9.35 1.46
CA ILE A 8 5.68 9.97 0.82
C ILE A 8 4.56 8.92 0.65
N THR A 9 4.87 7.76 0.05
CA THR A 9 3.88 6.70 -0.17
C THR A 9 3.22 6.27 1.15
N LYS A 10 4.01 6.11 2.22
CA LYS A 10 3.48 5.78 3.55
C LYS A 10 2.55 6.86 4.09
N ALA A 11 2.92 8.13 3.97
CA ALA A 11 2.10 9.25 4.42
C ALA A 11 0.78 9.34 3.63
N THR A 12 0.84 9.21 2.30
CA THR A 12 -0.33 9.22 1.42
C THR A 12 -1.28 8.06 1.72
N LEU A 13 -0.75 6.83 1.87
CA LEU A 13 -1.57 5.66 2.22
C LEU A 13 -2.27 5.88 3.57
N SER A 14 -1.52 6.32 4.59
CA SER A 14 -2.07 6.61 5.92
C SER A 14 -3.17 7.66 5.85
N ALA A 15 -2.94 8.79 5.18
CA ALA A 15 -3.93 9.85 5.03
C ALA A 15 -5.20 9.38 4.29
N THR A 16 -5.04 8.49 3.30
CA THR A 16 -6.16 7.90 2.56
C THR A 16 -7.00 6.97 3.43
N LEU A 17 -6.36 6.17 4.29
CA LEU A 17 -7.04 5.29 5.25
C LEU A 17 -7.77 6.04 6.37
N PHE A 18 -7.29 7.24 6.74
CA PHE A 18 -7.92 8.07 7.77
C PHE A 18 -9.03 9.00 7.24
N ARG A 19 -9.35 8.94 5.95
CA ARG A 19 -10.36 9.83 5.36
C ARG A 19 -11.74 9.48 5.91
N ALA A 20 -12.45 10.48 6.41
CA ALA A 20 -13.74 10.31 7.10
C ALA A 20 -14.87 9.82 6.19
N ASP A 21 -14.74 10.00 4.86
CA ASP A 21 -15.77 9.66 3.89
C ASP A 21 -15.27 8.55 2.93
N PRO A 22 -15.79 7.33 3.03
CA PRO A 22 -15.38 6.23 2.17
C PRO A 22 -15.81 6.51 0.73
N THR A 23 -14.83 6.68 -0.16
CA THR A 23 -15.11 6.84 -1.59
C THR A 23 -15.54 5.49 -2.15
N SER A 24 -16.69 5.45 -2.85
CA SER A 24 -17.15 4.23 -3.51
C SER A 24 -16.13 3.77 -4.55
N LEU A 25 -15.75 2.49 -4.50
CA LEU A 25 -14.90 1.83 -5.48
C LEU A 25 -15.72 0.80 -6.25
N ASN A 26 -15.42 0.65 -7.54
CA ASN A 26 -15.92 -0.49 -8.31
C ASN A 26 -15.13 -1.76 -7.93
N ARG A 27 -15.72 -2.93 -8.19
CA ARG A 27 -15.11 -4.22 -7.83
C ARG A 27 -13.74 -4.45 -8.47
N ALA A 28 -13.54 -4.05 -9.74
CA ALA A 28 -12.26 -4.23 -10.42
C ALA A 28 -11.13 -3.47 -9.72
N ALA A 29 -11.39 -2.24 -9.27
CA ALA A 29 -10.41 -1.44 -8.52
C ALA A 29 -10.06 -2.05 -7.16
N VAL A 30 -11.02 -2.74 -6.52
CA VAL A 30 -10.78 -3.48 -5.27
C VAL A 30 -9.89 -4.70 -5.54
N ASP A 31 -10.17 -5.46 -6.59
CA ASP A 31 -9.38 -6.63 -6.97
C ASP A 31 -7.94 -6.24 -7.34
N ASP A 32 -7.76 -5.15 -8.09
CA ASP A 32 -6.45 -4.61 -8.44
C ASP A 32 -5.67 -4.19 -7.19
N PHE A 33 -6.32 -3.52 -6.23
CA PHE A 33 -5.70 -3.13 -4.97
C PHE A 33 -5.22 -4.35 -4.17
N PHE A 34 -6.05 -5.39 -4.04
CA PHE A 34 -5.65 -6.61 -3.33
C PHE A 34 -4.48 -7.32 -4.02
N SER A 35 -4.47 -7.37 -5.35
CA SER A 35 -3.36 -7.93 -6.14
C SER A 35 -2.04 -7.18 -5.89
N LEU A 36 -2.08 -5.84 -5.85
CA LEU A 36 -0.91 -5.01 -5.56
C LEU A 36 -0.43 -5.19 -4.12
N LEU A 37 -1.36 -5.28 -3.16
CA LEU A 37 -1.04 -5.48 -1.75
C LEU A 37 -0.37 -6.83 -1.52
N ASP A 38 -0.89 -7.90 -2.12
CA ASP A 38 -0.30 -9.25 -2.02
C ASP A 38 1.14 -9.27 -2.56
N LYS A 39 1.36 -8.70 -3.75
CA LYS A 39 2.70 -8.55 -4.33
C LYS A 39 3.65 -7.79 -3.42
N ALA A 40 3.18 -6.69 -2.82
CA ALA A 40 3.99 -5.90 -1.90
C ALA A 40 4.36 -6.70 -0.64
N ILE A 41 3.42 -7.46 -0.08
CA ILE A 41 3.68 -8.32 1.09
C ILE A 41 4.72 -9.39 0.75
N VAL A 42 4.59 -10.06 -0.40
CA VAL A 42 5.55 -11.07 -0.86
C VAL A 42 6.95 -10.47 -1.00
N GLN A 43 7.06 -9.32 -1.69
CA GLN A 43 8.36 -8.67 -1.93
C GLN A 43 9.00 -8.11 -0.66
N CYS A 44 8.20 -7.56 0.26
CA CYS A 44 8.69 -6.94 1.49
C CYS A 44 8.72 -7.92 2.69
N SER A 45 8.47 -9.21 2.46
CA SER A 45 8.52 -10.22 3.52
C SER A 45 9.93 -10.37 4.10
N ARG A 46 10.03 -10.82 5.36
CA ARG A 46 11.33 -10.99 6.04
C ARG A 46 12.31 -11.90 5.29
N GLN A 47 11.78 -12.84 4.50
CA GLN A 47 12.60 -13.74 3.68
C GLN A 47 13.23 -13.02 2.48
N ASN A 48 12.63 -11.93 2.03
CA ASN A 48 13.02 -11.18 0.83
C ASN A 48 13.72 -9.84 1.14
N VAL A 49 13.79 -9.44 2.41
CA VAL A 49 14.49 -8.23 2.84
C VAL A 49 15.83 -8.63 3.46
N GLN A 50 16.93 -8.23 2.82
CA GLN A 50 18.28 -8.39 3.39
C GLN A 50 18.48 -7.38 4.53
N VAL A 51 18.92 -7.88 5.68
CA VAL A 51 19.31 -7.09 6.87
C VAL A 51 20.73 -6.55 6.73
#